data_AF-A0A7W5GQZ9-F1
#
_entry.id   AF-A0A7W5GQZ9-F1
#
_cell.length_a   1.000
_cell.length_b   1.000
_cell.length_c   1.000
_cell.angle_alpha   90.00
_cell.angle_beta   90.00
_cell.angle_gamma   90.00
#
_symmetry.space_group_name_H-M   'P 1'
#
loop_
_entity.id
_entity.type
_entity.pdbx_description
1 polymer ?
#
loop_
_entity_poly.entity_id
_entity_poly.type
_entity_poly.pdbx_seq_one_letter_code
_entity_poly.pdbx_strand_id
1 'polypeptide(L)'
;MSHVAIATVITENGISRCISATPSSGPGTSDLRITGVTERAASEIRALVIAAMLAHGIQLPDRAITVDLVFDVPFEATSELALAAYISIVETIWSADENLDLRIGQVRSPHVQAEASGKSNQDG
;
A
#
# COMPACT_ATOMS: atom_id res chain seq x y z
N MET A 1 -17.41 -8.27 6.06
CA MET A 1 -15.98 -8.21 5.73
C MET A 1 -15.50 -6.83 6.15
N SER A 2 -14.48 -6.76 7.01
CA SER A 2 -13.86 -5.48 7.37
C SER A 2 -13.14 -4.93 6.15
N HIS A 3 -13.46 -3.70 5.73
CA HIS A 3 -12.66 -2.99 4.73
C HIS A 3 -11.34 -2.59 5.40
N VAL A 4 -10.25 -3.24 5.03
CA VAL A 4 -8.91 -2.85 5.49
C VAL A 4 -8.47 -1.68 4.64
N ALA A 5 -8.47 -0.48 5.22
CA ALA A 5 -7.87 0.68 4.59
C ALA A 5 -6.36 0.64 4.82
N ILE A 6 -5.58 0.62 3.74
CA ILE A 6 -4.12 0.71 3.83
C ILE A 6 -3.72 2.16 3.70
N ALA A 7 -3.11 2.69 4.75
CA ALA A 7 -2.46 3.98 4.73
C ALA A 7 -1.00 3.81 4.28
N THR A 8 -0.65 4.38 3.13
CA THR A 8 0.75 4.48 2.66
C THR A 8 1.21 5.93 2.86
N VAL A 9 2.34 6.11 3.54
CA VAL A 9 2.97 7.42 3.69
C VAL A 9 4.17 7.49 2.76
N ILE A 10 4.20 8.50 1.90
CA ILE A 10 5.30 8.74 0.98
C ILE A 10 5.88 10.12 1.28
N THR A 11 7.20 10.19 1.44
CA THR A 11 7.89 11.47 1.63
C THR A 11 8.56 11.85 0.32
N GLU A 12 8.09 12.94 -0.29
CA GLU A 12 8.70 13.55 -1.48
C GLU A 12 9.09 14.99 -1.16
N ASN A 13 10.29 15.41 -1.53
CA ASN A 13 10.81 16.76 -1.30
C ASN A 13 10.70 17.25 0.17
N GLY A 14 10.74 16.32 1.13
CA GLY A 14 10.61 16.61 2.56
C GLY A 14 9.17 16.82 3.04
N ILE A 15 8.17 16.64 2.18
CA ILE A 15 6.74 16.67 2.52
C ILE A 15 6.24 15.23 2.60
N SER A 16 5.70 14.85 3.76
CA SER A 16 4.98 13.59 3.90
C SER A 16 3.57 13.75 3.35
N ARG A 17 3.17 12.82 2.49
CA ARG A 17 1.83 12.72 1.93
C ARG A 17 1.21 11.40 2.32
N CYS A 18 -0.07 11.43 2.65
CA CYS A 18 -0.82 10.25 3.07
C CYS A 18 -1.75 9.80 1.95
N ILE A 19 -1.68 8.51 1.59
CA ILE A 19 -2.62 7.85 0.70
C ILE A 19 -3.36 6.80 1.50
N SER A 20 -4.68 6.86 1.54
CA SER A 20 -5.53 5.78 1.98
C SER A 20 -6.07 5.05 0.75
N ALA A 21 -5.79 3.75 0.65
CA ALA A 21 -6.35 2.87 -0.37
C ALA A 21 -7.33 1.90 0.28
N THR A 22 -8.62 2.05 -0.06
CA THR A 22 -9.70 1.24 0.51
C THR A 22 -10.23 0.28 -0.57
N PRO A 23 -9.93 -1.02 -0.46
CA PRO A 23 -10.40 -2.01 -1.41
C PRO A 23 -11.80 -2.49 -1.03
N SER A 24 -12.58 -2.81 -2.05
CA SER A 24 -13.87 -3.44 -1.92
C SER A 24 -14.04 -4.47 -3.02
N SER A 25 -14.69 -5.59 -2.68
CA SER A 25 -15.01 -6.65 -3.64
C SER A 25 -16.51 -6.69 -3.88
N GLY A 26 -16.91 -6.71 -5.15
CA GLY A 26 -18.30 -6.92 -5.57
C GLY A 26 -18.46 -8.19 -6.39
N PRO A 27 -19.67 -8.76 -6.45
CA PRO A 27 -19.97 -9.84 -7.38
C PRO A 27 -19.82 -9.35 -8.83
N GLY A 28 -19.38 -10.23 -9.73
CA GLY A 28 -19.18 -9.90 -11.15
C GLY A 28 -18.02 -10.67 -11.75
N THR A 29 -17.65 -10.33 -12.99
CA THR A 29 -16.44 -10.85 -13.64
C THR A 29 -15.19 -10.16 -13.11
N SER A 30 -14.00 -10.75 -13.33
CA SER A 30 -12.71 -10.11 -13.07
C SER A 30 -12.64 -8.69 -13.65
N ASP A 31 -12.68 -7.69 -12.78
CA ASP A 31 -12.49 -6.28 -13.14
C ASP A 31 -11.79 -5.53 -12.01
N LEU A 32 -10.99 -4.54 -12.37
CA LEU A 32 -10.31 -3.65 -11.44
C LEU A 32 -10.70 -2.21 -11.74
N ARG A 33 -11.27 -1.53 -10.74
CA ARG A 33 -11.67 -0.13 -10.81
C ARG A 33 -10.92 0.69 -9.78
N ILE A 34 -10.53 1.90 -10.16
CA ILE A 34 -9.86 2.87 -9.31
C ILE A 34 -10.76 4.10 -9.20
N THR A 35 -11.10 4.51 -7.98
CA THR A 35 -11.94 5.68 -7.69
C THR A 35 -11.18 6.69 -6.82
N GLY A 36 -11.74 7.90 -6.66
CA GLY A 36 -11.11 8.99 -5.91
C GLY A 36 -10.05 9.78 -6.70
N VAL A 37 -9.91 9.51 -8.00
CA VAL A 37 -9.01 10.20 -8.94
C VAL A 37 -9.73 10.54 -10.24
N THR A 38 -9.09 11.32 -11.11
CA THR A 38 -9.61 11.58 -12.46
C THR A 38 -9.63 10.29 -13.31
N GLU A 39 -10.51 10.21 -14.31
CA GLU A 39 -10.62 9.04 -15.21
C GLU A 39 -9.29 8.70 -15.90
N ARG A 40 -8.53 9.72 -16.30
CA ARG A 40 -7.20 9.55 -16.89
C ARG A 40 -6.23 8.89 -15.90
N ALA A 41 -6.16 9.42 -14.68
CA ALA A 41 -5.31 8.87 -13.64
C ALA A 41 -5.75 7.45 -13.24
N ALA A 42 -7.05 7.18 -13.17
CA ALA A 42 -7.59 5.84 -12.91
C ALA A 42 -7.11 4.82 -13.94
N SER A 43 -7.14 5.19 -15.24
CA SER A 43 -6.65 4.34 -16.33
C SER A 43 -5.15 4.05 -16.23
N GLU A 44 -4.34 5.10 -15.98
CA GLU A 44 -2.88 4.98 -15.81
C GLU A 44 -2.53 4.11 -14.60
N ILE A 45 -3.15 4.35 -13.45
CA ILE A 45 -2.97 3.59 -12.21
C ILE A 45 -3.35 2.12 -12.43
N ARG A 46 -4.52 1.86 -13.04
CA ARG A 46 -4.99 0.50 -13.34
C ARG A 46 -3.98 -0.25 -14.21
N ALA A 47 -3.43 0.39 -15.23
CA ALA A 47 -2.41 -0.21 -16.10
C ALA A 47 -1.15 -0.57 -15.31
N LEU A 48 -0.66 0.33 -14.44
CA LEU A 48 0.51 0.08 -13.58
C LEU A 48 0.27 -1.07 -12.61
N VAL A 49 -0.89 -1.10 -11.94
CA VAL A 49 -1.25 -2.16 -11.00
C VAL A 49 -1.33 -3.50 -11.71
N ILE A 50 -2.00 -3.59 -12.86
CA ILE A 50 -2.08 -4.83 -13.64
C ILE A 50 -0.68 -5.28 -14.09
N ALA A 51 0.15 -4.36 -14.58
CA ALA A 51 1.52 -4.67 -14.96
C ALA A 51 2.35 -5.21 -13.78
N ALA A 52 2.23 -4.60 -12.60
CA ALA A 52 2.88 -5.08 -11.38
C ALA A 52 2.38 -6.46 -10.95
N MET A 53 1.05 -6.68 -10.93
CA MET A 53 0.48 -7.99 -10.63
C MET A 53 0.98 -9.07 -11.59
N LEU A 54 0.98 -8.80 -12.90
CA LEU A 54 1.49 -9.72 -13.91
C LEU A 54 2.99 -10.01 -13.73
N ALA A 55 3.79 -8.99 -13.43
CA ALA A 55 5.22 -9.15 -13.16
C ALA A 55 5.50 -10.02 -11.92
N HIS A 56 4.57 -10.06 -10.97
CA HIS A 56 4.63 -10.88 -9.76
C HIS A 56 3.83 -12.19 -9.84
N GLY A 57 3.26 -12.53 -11.00
CA GLY A 57 2.48 -13.77 -11.20
C GLY A 57 1.13 -13.79 -10.47
N ILE A 58 0.62 -12.63 -10.04
CA ILE A 58 -0.65 -12.49 -9.33
C ILE A 58 -1.76 -12.32 -10.36
N GLN A 59 -2.79 -13.15 -10.29
CA GLN A 59 -3.98 -13.03 -11.14
C GLN A 59 -5.09 -12.25 -10.44
N LEU A 60 -5.87 -11.50 -11.21
CA LEU A 60 -7.08 -10.87 -10.70
C LEU A 60 -8.11 -11.97 -10.39
N PRO A 61 -8.75 -11.96 -9.20
CA PRO A 61 -9.78 -12.95 -8.91
C PRO A 61 -11.01 -12.78 -9.81
N ASP A 62 -11.84 -13.83 -9.91
CA ASP A 62 -13.11 -13.80 -10.64
C ASP A 62 -14.21 -13.05 -9.86
N ARG A 63 -13.95 -11.76 -9.63
CA ARG A 63 -14.83 -10.80 -8.99
C ARG A 63 -14.39 -9.39 -9.35
N ALA A 64 -15.30 -8.44 -9.19
CA ALA A 64 -14.95 -7.02 -9.35
C ALA A 64 -14.23 -6.54 -8.08
N ILE A 65 -13.08 -5.88 -8.25
CA ILE A 65 -12.37 -5.16 -7.19
C ILE A 65 -12.44 -3.68 -7.50
N THR A 66 -12.87 -2.88 -6.53
CA THR A 66 -12.79 -1.41 -6.59
C THR A 66 -11.88 -0.91 -5.49
N VAL A 67 -10.89 -0.10 -5.83
CA VAL A 67 -10.02 0.59 -4.87
C VAL A 67 -10.36 2.07 -4.87
N ASP A 68 -10.81 2.56 -3.72
CA ASP A 68 -11.02 3.97 -3.49
C ASP A 68 -9.76 4.62 -2.91
N LEU A 69 -9.25 5.64 -3.59
CA LEU A 69 -8.05 6.37 -3.19
C LEU A 69 -8.43 7.71 -2.58
N VAL A 70 -7.97 7.96 -1.36
CA VAL A 70 -8.12 9.24 -0.66
C VAL A 70 -6.74 9.75 -0.27
N PHE A 71 -6.47 11.02 -0.53
CA PHE A 71 -5.19 11.64 -0.22
C PHE A 71 -5.32 13.08 0.27
N ASP A 72 -4.38 13.48 1.12
CA ASP A 72 -4.36 14.79 1.81
C ASP A 72 -3.89 15.94 0.91
N VAL A 73 -3.00 15.67 -0.04
CA VAL A 73 -2.55 16.65 -1.04
C VAL A 73 -2.47 16.02 -2.42
N PRO A 74 -2.57 16.81 -3.51
CA PRO A 74 -2.39 16.30 -4.86
C PRO A 74 -1.02 15.63 -5.03
N PHE A 75 -1.02 14.47 -5.68
CA PHE A 75 0.19 13.74 -6.02
C PHE A 75 0.70 14.16 -7.41
N GLU A 76 2.01 14.34 -7.54
CA GLU A 76 2.64 14.65 -8.83
C GLU A 76 2.79 13.40 -9.70
N ALA A 77 3.03 12.22 -9.10
CA ALA A 77 3.27 10.98 -9.80
C ALA A 77 2.14 9.94 -9.57
N THR A 78 1.59 9.40 -10.67
CA THR A 78 0.58 8.34 -10.61
C THR A 78 1.13 7.00 -10.11
N SER A 79 2.45 6.81 -10.15
CA SER A 79 3.12 5.60 -9.63
C SER A 79 2.97 5.40 -8.12
N GLU A 80 2.90 6.49 -7.36
CA GLU A 80 2.75 6.47 -5.90
C GLU A 80 1.35 5.99 -5.50
N LEU A 81 0.33 6.53 -6.18
CA LEU A 81 -1.06 6.08 -6.07
C LEU A 81 -1.22 4.63 -6.53
N ALA A 82 -0.52 4.22 -7.58
CA ALA A 82 -0.53 2.84 -8.06
C ALA A 82 0.13 1.86 -7.07
N LEU A 83 1.20 2.27 -6.39
CA LEU A 83 1.82 1.45 -5.35
C LEU A 83 0.85 1.21 -4.18
N ALA A 84 0.20 2.26 -3.68
CA ALA A 84 -0.78 2.14 -2.61
C ALA A 84 -1.97 1.23 -3.01
N ALA A 85 -2.48 1.39 -4.24
CA ALA A 85 -3.53 0.55 -4.77
C ALA A 85 -3.08 -0.92 -4.91
N TYR A 86 -1.87 -1.17 -5.42
CA TYR A 86 -1.32 -2.52 -5.55
C TYR A 86 -1.22 -3.23 -4.19
N ILE A 87 -0.64 -2.59 -3.17
CA ILE A 87 -0.52 -3.18 -1.83
C ILE A 87 -1.91 -3.53 -1.28
N SER A 88 -2.87 -2.61 -1.42
CA SER A 88 -4.27 -2.80 -1.01
C SER A 88 -4.95 -4.00 -1.67
N ILE A 89 -4.72 -4.18 -2.97
CA ILE A 89 -5.28 -5.30 -3.73
C ILE A 89 -4.64 -6.61 -3.30
N VAL A 90 -3.31 -6.67 -3.17
CA VAL A 90 -2.60 -7.90 -2.78
C VAL A 90 -3.02 -8.36 -1.39
N GLU A 91 -3.12 -7.45 -0.42
CA GLU A 91 -3.63 -7.80 0.92
C GLU A 91 -5.08 -8.29 0.89
N THR A 92 -5.92 -7.70 0.03
CA THR A 92 -7.32 -8.11 -0.12
C THR A 92 -7.46 -9.48 -0.77
N ILE A 93 -6.64 -9.76 -1.79
CA ILE A 93 -6.63 -11.07 -2.45
C ILE A 93 -6.13 -12.13 -1.46
N TRP A 94 -5.03 -11.86 -0.76
CA TRP A 94 -4.45 -12.77 0.22
C TRP A 94 -5.38 -13.05 1.40
N SER A 95 -6.05 -12.02 1.93
CA SER A 95 -6.97 -12.17 3.07
C SER A 95 -8.29 -12.88 2.69
N ALA A 96 -8.66 -12.89 1.41
CA ALA A 96 -9.78 -13.69 0.92
C ALA A 96 -9.43 -15.18 0.75
N ASP A 97 -8.15 -15.53 0.80
CA ASP A 97 -7.59 -16.86 0.61
C ASP A 97 -7.00 -17.41 1.92
N GLU A 98 -7.67 -17.15 3.07
CA GLU A 98 -7.27 -17.62 4.42
C GLU A 98 -7.19 -19.16 4.51
N ASN A 99 -6.12 -19.70 3.91
CA ASN A 99 -5.37 -20.89 4.26
C ASN A 99 -3.89 -20.69 3.87
N LEU A 100 -3.34 -19.49 4.13
CA LEU A 100 -1.90 -19.26 4.13
C LEU A 100 -1.50 -18.39 5.33
N ASP A 101 -1.30 -19.09 6.43
CA ASP A 101 -0.56 -18.68 7.61
C ASP A 101 0.87 -18.27 7.20
N LEU A 102 1.14 -16.97 7.04
CA LEU A 102 2.51 -16.45 6.89
C LEU A 102 2.63 -14.97 7.25
N ARG A 103 2.92 -14.73 8.54
CA ARG A 103 3.97 -13.86 9.06
C ARG A 103 4.47 -12.76 8.11
N ILE A 104 3.74 -11.66 7.97
CA ILE A 104 4.37 -10.38 7.64
C ILE A 104 4.94 -9.83 8.95
N GLY A 105 6.26 -9.93 9.08
CA GLY A 105 6.99 -9.48 10.25
C GLY A 105 6.67 -8.04 10.60
N GLN A 106 6.38 -7.81 11.88
CA GLN A 106 6.45 -6.49 12.48
C GLN A 106 7.73 -5.81 12.01
N VAL A 107 7.57 -4.74 11.21
CA VAL A 107 8.64 -3.78 10.98
C VAL A 107 8.95 -3.19 12.35
N ARG A 108 9.95 -3.78 13.02
CA ARG A 108 10.53 -3.19 14.21
C ARG A 108 11.09 -1.84 13.79
N SER A 109 10.48 -0.77 14.28
CA SER A 109 11.04 0.57 14.21
C SER A 109 12.53 0.52 14.56
N PRO A 110 13.43 1.13 13.77
CA PRO A 110 14.83 1.22 14.15
C PRO A 110 14.91 2.06 15.42
N HIS A 111 15.24 1.40 16.53
CA HIS A 111 15.60 2.07 17.76
C HIS A 111 16.87 2.87 17.48
N VAL A 112 16.74 4.19 17.41
CA VAL A 112 17.89 5.10 17.43
C VAL A 112 18.57 4.92 18.79
N GLN A 113 19.68 4.19 18.83
CA GLN A 113 20.63 4.25 19.94
C GLN A 113 21.43 5.54 19.79
N ALA A 114 21.05 6.57 20.55
CA ALA A 114 21.96 7.67 20.82
C ALA A 114 22.97 7.22 21.88
N GLU A 115 24.16 6.83 21.42
CA GLU A 115 25.33 6.71 22.28
C GLU A 115 25.74 8.11 22.76
N ALA A 116 25.53 8.41 24.04
CA ALA A 116 26.20 9.51 24.71
C ALA A 116 27.26 8.92 25.65
N SER A 117 28.46 8.78 25.10
CA SER A 117 29.71 8.52 25.79
C SER A 117 29.97 9.57 26.88
N GLY A 118 30.05 9.15 28.13
CA GLY A 118 30.52 9.95 29.27
C GLY A 118 31.48 9.16 30.14
N LYS A 119 32.77 9.20 29.81
CA LYS A 119 33.88 8.72 30.65
C LYS A 119 33.97 9.52 31.94
N SER A 120 34.20 8.85 33.07
CA SER A 120 35.05 9.30 34.19
C SER A 120 35.24 8.11 35.15
N ASN A 121 36.30 7.34 34.93
CA ASN A 121 37.55 7.32 35.71
C ASN A 121 37.44 6.61 37.06
N GLN A 122 38.06 5.42 37.09
CA GLN A 122 38.58 4.77 38.29
C GLN A 122 39.69 5.65 38.88
N ASP A 123 39.78 5.69 40.21
CA ASP A 123 41.06 5.69 40.95
C ASP A 123 40.78 5.41 42.43
N GLY A 124 41.52 4.45 43.01
CA GLY A 124 41.84 4.36 44.44
C GLY A 124 40.88 3.60 45.35
#